data_AF-A0A2J7ZMI7-F1
#
_entry.id   AF-A0A2J7ZMI7-F1
#
_cell.length_a   1.000
_cell.length_b   1.000
_cell.length_c   1.000
_cell.angle_alpha   90.00
_cell.angle_beta   90.00
_cell.angle_gamma   90.00
#
_symmetry.space_group_name_H-M   'P 1'
#
loop_
_entity.id
_entity.type
_entity.pdbx_description
1 polymer ?
#
loop_
_entity_poly.entity_id
_entity_poly.type
_entity_poly.pdbx_seq_one_letter_code
_entity_poly.pdbx_strand_id
1 'polypeptide(L)'
;MGVPHFYRYITTRHRQAIRASLPGPPDVGPDRLMLDLNCAVHRCAESALQLIQNRPEINHEDVVIAAVLSWLEHVLRDVCRPTKELFIALDGVPPRAKMVQQRSRRFISSLSRTPDSKSLIPNSKWDSCCVTPGTAFMAALCAGLHRARGDLAVLAGCDVVISDSTEPGEGEHKIFSRINARMNERVVVYGADADLIMLSMRSAAQFPYVMREEQIRGRETRESLGSYQFIDIETLRQRMTQLIGSSDEFVVLCILLGNDFVPPLSFLRVRERGIETLVDLYNRLRHGPGPGPMGGGPPTNDFQLYDSVKKALNFSAVSALVDAVSAVENDAFHRVDSAYTDARQGRAYDAMPFLNDPWVLSIEASDTSRILPGVDGWRPRYYATLFPKVDVSTVCQRYAQGLSWTVAYYFAYDGTKARQSDWYYPYAYSPTSLDLSNYLRVLGEDGFRKITSDAVDKAGPVTLSACRDPKLQLLLVLPPASVSLLPPNLQRIVTDISIGCAHFFPNRFRLSTYLKWHASDCLAVLPDIDGSQVQRAFQRLSRRH
;
A
#
# COMPACT_ATOMS: atom_id res chain seq x y z
N MET A 1 4.45 4.51 -3.64
CA MET A 1 5.38 5.32 -2.83
C MET A 1 6.66 4.60 -2.41
N GLY A 2 6.64 3.28 -2.15
CA GLY A 2 7.81 2.54 -1.67
C GLY A 2 8.13 2.94 -0.23
N VAL A 3 7.66 2.15 0.74
CA VAL A 3 7.79 2.41 2.18
C VAL A 3 9.22 2.82 2.59
N PRO A 4 10.30 2.14 2.13
CA PRO A 4 11.67 2.53 2.49
C PRO A 4 12.07 3.91 1.96
N HIS A 5 11.61 4.30 0.77
CA HIS A 5 11.96 5.59 0.17
C HIS A 5 11.24 6.74 0.87
N PHE A 6 9.96 6.58 1.18
CA PHE A 6 9.21 7.59 1.93
C PHE A 6 9.75 7.76 3.35
N TYR A 7 10.04 6.66 4.05
CA TYR A 7 10.66 6.73 5.37
C TYR A 7 12.04 7.40 5.32
N ARG A 8 12.86 7.09 4.31
CA ARG A 8 14.15 7.75 4.09
C ARG A 8 13.99 9.25 3.86
N TYR A 9 12.97 9.69 3.14
CA TYR A 9 12.68 11.11 2.97
C TYR A 9 12.42 11.78 4.33
N ILE A 10 11.58 11.18 5.18
CA ILE A 10 11.30 11.71 6.52
C ILE A 10 12.56 11.75 7.39
N THR A 11 13.31 10.65 7.47
CA THR A 11 14.50 10.59 8.35
C THR A 11 15.62 11.54 7.90
N THR A 12 15.69 11.87 6.61
CA THR A 12 16.71 12.79 6.07
C THR A 12 16.31 14.26 6.11
N ARG A 13 15.04 14.59 5.83
CA ARG A 13 14.56 15.98 5.73
C ARG A 13 13.79 16.47 6.96
N HIS A 14 13.30 15.55 7.78
CA HIS A 14 12.46 15.81 8.94
C HIS A 14 12.95 15.05 10.18
N ARG A 15 14.27 14.96 10.35
CA ARG A 15 14.92 14.21 11.45
C ARG A 15 14.44 14.62 12.85
N GLN A 16 14.05 15.88 13.03
CA GLN A 16 13.45 16.40 14.26
C GLN A 16 12.14 15.70 14.68
N ALA A 17 11.44 15.09 13.73
CA ALA A 17 10.25 14.28 14.01
C ALA A 17 10.61 12.84 14.40
N ILE A 18 11.87 12.42 14.34
CA ILE A 18 12.30 11.06 14.69
C ILE A 18 12.85 11.06 16.11
N ARG A 19 12.32 10.18 16.95
CA ARG A 19 12.71 10.00 18.34
C ARG A 19 13.13 8.56 18.60
N ALA A 20 14.12 8.37 19.46
CA ALA A 20 14.54 7.05 19.93
C ALA A 20 13.63 6.50 21.05
N SER A 21 12.91 7.39 21.75
CA SER A 21 11.98 7.05 22.81
C SER A 21 10.81 8.03 22.84
N LEU A 22 9.72 7.64 23.52
CA LEU A 22 8.61 8.55 23.80
C LEU A 22 9.05 9.68 24.75
N PRO A 23 8.47 10.88 24.64
CA PRO A 23 8.75 11.96 25.58
C PRO A 23 8.16 11.66 26.98
N GLY A 24 8.88 12.10 28.02
CA GLY A 24 8.50 11.92 29.41
C GLY A 24 9.49 11.02 30.16
N PRO A 25 9.16 10.63 31.42
CA PRO A 25 9.96 9.68 32.17
C PRO A 25 10.06 8.33 31.42
N PRO A 26 11.22 7.65 31.43
CA PRO A 26 11.43 6.39 30.69
C PRO A 26 10.38 5.31 30.99
N ASP A 27 9.86 5.31 32.22
CA ASP A 27 8.94 4.27 32.72
C ASP A 27 7.47 4.51 32.34
N VAL A 28 7.15 5.66 31.72
CA VAL A 28 5.77 6.06 31.43
C VAL A 28 5.47 5.86 29.94
N GLY A 29 4.95 4.68 29.62
CA GLY A 29 4.47 4.35 28.27
C GLY A 29 3.22 5.13 27.86
N PRO A 30 2.69 4.88 26.64
CA PRO A 30 1.54 5.61 26.11
C PRO A 30 0.25 5.25 26.83
N ASP A 31 -0.80 6.05 26.66
CA ASP A 31 -2.13 5.68 27.13
C ASP A 31 -2.68 4.50 26.34
N ARG A 32 -2.46 4.52 25.02
CA ARG A 32 -2.89 3.45 24.13
C ARG A 32 -1.80 3.00 23.17
N LEU A 33 -1.70 1.69 22.98
CA LEU A 33 -0.86 1.07 21.96
C LEU A 33 -1.76 0.36 20.95
N MET A 34 -1.65 0.76 19.68
CA MET A 34 -2.44 0.26 18.56
C MET A 34 -1.52 -0.51 17.62
N LEU A 35 -1.72 -1.82 17.46
CA LEU A 35 -0.84 -2.68 16.69
C LEU A 35 -1.50 -3.10 15.39
N ASP A 36 -0.90 -2.73 14.26
CA ASP A 36 -1.13 -3.44 13.01
C ASP A 36 -0.29 -4.73 13.04
N LEU A 37 -0.95 -5.84 13.35
CA LEU A 37 -0.27 -7.09 13.65
C LEU A 37 0.22 -7.80 12.38
N ASN A 38 -0.39 -7.54 11.22
CA ASN A 38 -0.02 -8.22 9.98
C ASN A 38 1.44 -7.97 9.59
N CYS A 39 1.93 -6.74 9.79
CA CYS A 39 3.35 -6.42 9.62
C CYS A 39 4.26 -7.24 10.53
N ALA A 40 3.88 -7.44 11.79
CA ALA A 40 4.67 -8.20 12.76
C ALA A 40 4.68 -9.70 12.45
N VAL A 41 3.56 -10.27 11.97
CA VAL A 41 3.47 -11.69 11.59
C VAL A 41 4.52 -12.03 10.55
N HIS A 42 4.66 -11.21 9.51
CA HIS A 42 5.65 -11.44 8.46
C HIS A 42 7.09 -11.41 8.97
N ARG A 43 7.43 -10.44 9.85
CA ARG A 43 8.76 -10.37 10.47
C ARG A 43 9.03 -11.54 11.40
N CYS A 44 8.08 -11.88 12.27
CA CYS A 44 8.20 -13.01 13.17
C CYS A 44 8.40 -14.31 12.39
N ALA A 45 7.70 -14.47 11.26
CA ALA A 45 7.88 -15.61 10.39
C ALA A 45 9.28 -15.65 9.77
N GLU A 46 9.78 -14.53 9.25
CA GLU A 46 11.12 -14.46 8.68
C GLU A 46 12.20 -14.85 9.69
N SER A 47 12.16 -14.29 10.90
CA SER A 47 13.15 -14.60 11.94
C SER A 47 13.00 -16.02 12.50
N ALA A 48 11.78 -16.46 12.79
CA ALA A 48 11.56 -17.75 13.45
C ALA A 48 11.80 -18.95 12.51
N LEU A 49 11.43 -18.83 11.24
CA LEU A 49 11.56 -19.93 10.28
C LEU A 49 13.02 -20.17 9.86
N GLN A 50 13.87 -19.14 9.91
CA GLN A 50 15.32 -19.31 9.72
C GLN A 50 15.94 -20.23 10.79
N LEU A 51 15.42 -20.20 12.03
CA LEU A 51 15.93 -21.03 13.15
C LEU A 51 15.57 -22.51 13.01
N ILE A 52 14.58 -22.84 12.17
CA ILE A 52 14.07 -24.20 11.96
C ILE A 52 14.22 -24.68 10.52
N GLN A 53 14.97 -23.97 9.67
CA GLN A 53 15.09 -24.26 8.23
C GLN A 53 15.52 -25.73 7.93
N ASN A 54 16.26 -26.34 8.85
CA ASN A 54 16.76 -27.72 8.78
C ASN A 54 15.95 -28.72 9.63
N ARG A 55 14.77 -28.34 10.12
CA ARG A 55 13.90 -29.14 10.99
C ARG A 55 12.49 -29.28 10.38
N PRO A 56 12.34 -30.08 9.31
CA PRO A 56 11.07 -30.21 8.57
C PRO A 56 9.95 -30.89 9.36
N GLU A 57 10.26 -31.56 10.46
CA GLU A 57 9.32 -32.18 11.38
C GLU A 57 8.52 -31.16 12.21
N ILE A 58 9.00 -29.92 12.30
CA ILE A 58 8.37 -28.86 13.08
C ILE A 58 7.32 -28.15 12.24
N ASN A 59 6.10 -28.05 12.76
CA ASN A 59 5.06 -27.25 12.13
C ASN A 59 5.46 -25.77 12.11
N HIS A 60 5.71 -25.24 10.91
CA HIS A 60 6.06 -23.84 10.69
C HIS A 60 4.99 -22.89 11.24
N GLU A 61 3.70 -23.19 11.08
CA GLU A 61 2.61 -22.31 11.51
C GLU A 61 2.59 -22.13 13.04
N ASP A 62 2.75 -23.21 13.79
CA ASP A 62 2.79 -23.18 15.26
C ASP A 62 3.98 -22.36 15.77
N VAL A 63 5.14 -22.49 15.12
CA VAL A 63 6.34 -21.71 15.45
C VAL A 63 6.15 -20.22 15.17
N VAL A 64 5.54 -19.87 14.04
CA VAL A 64 5.25 -18.46 13.72
C VAL A 64 4.26 -17.87 14.74
N ILE A 65 3.20 -18.59 15.10
CA ILE A 65 2.22 -18.13 16.09
C ILE A 65 2.90 -17.92 17.46
N ALA A 66 3.71 -18.88 17.91
CA ALA A 66 4.46 -18.75 19.16
C ALA A 66 5.41 -17.54 19.12
N ALA A 67 6.12 -17.33 18.01
CA ALA A 67 7.01 -16.18 17.83
C ALA A 67 6.25 -14.84 17.88
N VAL A 68 5.05 -14.76 17.30
CA VAL A 68 4.20 -13.56 17.37
C VAL A 68 3.76 -13.27 18.81
N LEU A 69 3.37 -14.29 19.57
CA LEU A 69 2.99 -14.13 20.98
C LEU A 69 4.18 -13.69 21.83
N SER A 70 5.35 -14.33 21.66
CA SER A 70 6.57 -13.91 22.35
C SER A 70 7.00 -12.49 21.98
N TRP A 71 6.82 -12.08 20.71
CA TRP A 71 7.08 -10.71 20.28
C TRP A 71 6.13 -9.72 20.96
N LEU A 72 4.83 -10.02 21.06
CA LEU A 72 3.87 -9.19 21.80
C LEU A 72 4.28 -9.02 23.26
N GLU A 73 4.70 -10.10 23.92
CA GLU A 73 5.18 -10.03 25.30
C GLU A 73 6.42 -9.15 25.43
N HIS A 74 7.39 -9.29 24.54
CA HIS A 74 8.58 -8.44 24.51
C HIS A 74 8.23 -6.96 24.32
N VAL A 75 7.30 -6.65 23.39
CA VAL A 75 6.86 -5.27 23.19
C VAL A 75 6.26 -4.69 24.46
N LEU A 76 5.43 -5.46 25.17
CA LEU A 76 4.78 -5.00 26.40
C LEU A 76 5.74 -4.91 27.60
N ARG A 77 6.77 -5.75 27.67
CA ARG A 77 7.75 -5.75 28.77
C ARG A 77 8.82 -4.67 28.58
N ASP A 78 9.39 -4.59 27.39
CA ASP A 78 10.70 -3.98 27.18
C ASP A 78 10.66 -2.75 26.26
N VAL A 79 9.56 -2.56 25.50
CA VAL A 79 9.53 -1.55 24.42
C VAL A 79 8.50 -0.46 24.68
N CYS A 80 7.24 -0.83 24.81
CA CYS A 80 6.12 0.11 24.81
C CYS A 80 4.93 -0.50 25.56
N ARG A 81 4.86 -0.26 26.88
CA ARG A 81 3.75 -0.73 27.72
C ARG A 81 2.63 0.33 27.80
N PRO A 82 1.41 0.06 27.30
CA PRO A 82 0.31 1.01 27.42
C PRO A 82 -0.26 1.07 28.85
N THR A 83 -0.91 2.18 29.21
CA THR A 83 -1.53 2.36 30.53
C THR A 83 -3.05 2.19 30.55
N LYS A 84 -3.73 2.29 29.40
CA LYS A 84 -5.20 2.18 29.31
C LYS A 84 -5.70 1.09 28.37
N GLU A 85 -5.13 1.00 27.16
CA GLU A 85 -5.59 0.01 26.17
C GLU A 85 -4.45 -0.47 25.27
N LEU A 86 -4.39 -1.78 25.09
CA LEU A 86 -3.72 -2.44 23.97
C LEU A 86 -4.77 -2.85 22.95
N PHE A 87 -4.71 -2.29 21.75
CA PHE A 87 -5.56 -2.66 20.62
C PHE A 87 -4.75 -3.41 19.58
N ILE A 88 -5.13 -4.65 19.28
CA ILE A 88 -4.48 -5.52 18.30
C ILE A 88 -5.41 -5.65 17.10
N ALA A 89 -4.98 -5.20 15.92
CA ALA A 89 -5.73 -5.32 14.68
C ALA A 89 -5.05 -6.29 13.73
N LEU A 90 -5.80 -7.30 13.28
CA LEU A 90 -5.45 -8.12 12.13
C LEU A 90 -6.22 -7.63 10.89
N ASP A 91 -5.65 -7.78 9.70
CA ASP A 91 -6.44 -7.53 8.49
C ASP A 91 -7.63 -8.49 8.43
N GLY A 92 -8.79 -7.95 8.09
CA GLY A 92 -9.92 -8.70 7.58
C GLY A 92 -10.09 -8.50 6.08
N VAL A 93 -11.30 -8.77 5.58
CA VAL A 93 -11.59 -8.64 4.14
C VAL A 93 -11.49 -7.17 3.70
N PRO A 94 -10.53 -6.80 2.82
CA PRO A 94 -10.31 -5.41 2.43
C PRO A 94 -11.16 -5.03 1.20
N PRO A 95 -11.19 -3.74 0.78
CA PRO A 95 -11.89 -3.33 -0.44
C PRO A 95 -11.31 -3.95 -1.71
N ARG A 96 -12.10 -3.95 -2.81
CA ARG A 96 -11.69 -4.57 -4.09
C ARG A 96 -10.38 -4.00 -4.63
N ALA A 97 -10.16 -2.70 -4.53
CA ALA A 97 -8.91 -2.05 -4.94
C ALA A 97 -7.69 -2.65 -4.23
N LYS A 98 -7.77 -2.87 -2.91
CA LYS A 98 -6.71 -3.54 -2.15
C LYS A 98 -6.56 -5.00 -2.55
N MET A 99 -7.66 -5.72 -2.78
CA MET A 99 -7.59 -7.13 -3.22
C MET A 99 -6.82 -7.28 -4.54
N VAL A 100 -6.95 -6.34 -5.49
CA VAL A 100 -6.16 -6.35 -6.74
C VAL A 100 -4.67 -6.20 -6.45
N GLN A 101 -4.29 -5.26 -5.57
CA GLN A 101 -2.91 -5.08 -5.14
C GLN A 101 -2.36 -6.31 -4.43
N GLN A 102 -3.13 -6.88 -3.49
CA GLN A 102 -2.76 -8.09 -2.76
C GLN A 102 -2.59 -9.27 -3.71
N ARG A 103 -3.50 -9.46 -4.67
CA ARG A 103 -3.40 -10.52 -5.69
C ARG A 103 -2.09 -10.43 -6.45
N SER A 104 -1.75 -9.24 -6.96
CA SER A 104 -0.47 -9.04 -7.67
C SER A 104 0.72 -9.42 -6.78
N ARG A 105 0.74 -8.94 -5.52
CA ARG A 105 1.82 -9.28 -4.56
C ARG A 105 1.91 -10.78 -4.27
N ARG A 106 0.78 -11.49 -4.12
CA ARG A 106 0.77 -12.93 -3.84
C ARG A 106 1.26 -13.77 -5.03
N PHE A 107 0.87 -13.40 -6.25
CA PHE A 107 1.40 -14.02 -7.46
C PHE A 107 2.91 -13.83 -7.56
N ILE A 108 3.41 -12.62 -7.33
CA ILE A 108 4.84 -12.33 -7.28
C ILE A 108 5.53 -13.17 -6.20
N SER A 109 5.02 -13.17 -4.95
CA SER A 109 5.64 -13.92 -3.85
C SER A 109 5.66 -15.43 -4.09
N SER A 110 4.71 -15.98 -4.84
CA SER A 110 4.67 -17.41 -5.16
C SER A 110 5.83 -17.89 -6.02
N LEU A 111 6.52 -16.98 -6.72
CA LEU A 111 7.74 -17.28 -7.46
C LEU A 111 8.89 -17.74 -6.54
N SER A 112 8.87 -17.39 -5.25
CA SER A 112 9.85 -17.92 -4.27
C SER A 112 9.71 -19.41 -3.96
N ARG A 113 8.61 -20.04 -4.39
CA ARG A 113 8.29 -21.45 -4.08
C ARG A 113 8.49 -22.37 -5.27
N THR A 114 8.95 -21.85 -6.40
CA THR A 114 9.27 -22.67 -7.58
C THR A 114 10.68 -23.26 -7.43
N PRO A 115 10.88 -24.56 -7.69
CA PRO A 115 12.15 -25.27 -7.44
C PRO A 115 13.34 -24.87 -8.32
N ASP A 116 13.20 -23.90 -9.23
CA ASP A 116 14.30 -23.42 -10.06
C ASP A 116 15.18 -22.40 -9.31
N SER A 117 16.50 -22.63 -9.32
CA SER A 117 17.54 -21.87 -8.60
C SER A 117 17.78 -20.44 -9.13
N LYS A 118 16.79 -19.83 -9.76
CA LYS A 118 16.81 -18.47 -10.33
C LYS A 118 15.58 -17.64 -9.95
N SER A 119 14.87 -18.02 -8.89
CA SER A 119 13.70 -17.27 -8.43
C SER A 119 14.09 -15.84 -8.04
N LEU A 120 13.28 -14.86 -8.43
CA LEU A 120 13.50 -13.42 -8.18
C LEU A 120 13.42 -13.04 -6.69
N ILE A 121 13.08 -14.01 -5.84
CA ILE A 121 12.70 -13.85 -4.44
C ILE A 121 13.33 -15.02 -3.68
N PRO A 122 13.97 -14.80 -2.53
CA PRO A 122 14.59 -15.87 -1.74
C PRO A 122 13.65 -17.05 -1.52
N ASN A 123 14.15 -18.27 -1.76
CA ASN A 123 13.34 -19.48 -1.63
C ASN A 123 12.78 -19.62 -0.21
N SER A 124 11.46 -19.64 -0.08
CA SER A 124 10.76 -19.86 1.20
C SER A 124 9.99 -21.18 1.14
N LYS A 125 10.20 -22.07 2.12
CA LYS A 125 9.35 -23.26 2.28
C LYS A 125 7.97 -22.93 2.88
N TRP A 126 7.84 -21.75 3.50
CA TRP A 126 6.58 -21.29 4.08
C TRP A 126 5.81 -20.42 3.10
N ASP A 127 4.54 -20.76 2.89
CA ASP A 127 3.66 -20.00 2.00
C ASP A 127 3.06 -18.81 2.74
N SER A 128 3.72 -17.65 2.64
CA SER A 128 3.30 -16.41 3.29
C SER A 128 1.92 -15.91 2.87
N CYS A 129 1.33 -16.48 1.81
CA CYS A 129 -0.08 -16.26 1.44
C CYS A 129 -1.04 -16.75 2.54
N CYS A 130 -0.59 -17.59 3.47
CA CYS A 130 -1.37 -18.03 4.62
C CYS A 130 -1.74 -16.86 5.54
N VAL A 131 -1.02 -15.74 5.51
CA VAL A 131 -1.37 -14.48 6.20
C VAL A 131 -2.44 -13.73 5.40
N THR A 132 -3.60 -14.35 5.24
CA THR A 132 -4.77 -13.79 4.54
C THR A 132 -6.03 -14.26 5.27
N PRO A 133 -7.03 -13.39 5.50
CA PRO A 133 -8.30 -13.80 6.12
C PRO A 133 -8.90 -15.05 5.48
N GLY A 134 -9.40 -15.96 6.31
CA GLY A 134 -10.07 -17.20 5.87
C GLY A 134 -9.17 -18.43 5.74
N THR A 135 -7.86 -18.29 5.91
CA THR A 135 -6.93 -19.43 5.95
C THR A 135 -6.97 -20.12 7.32
N ALA A 136 -6.52 -21.39 7.37
CA ALA A 136 -6.37 -22.13 8.61
C ALA A 136 -5.36 -21.45 9.56
N PHE A 137 -4.24 -20.96 9.02
CA PHE A 137 -3.23 -20.19 9.76
C PHE A 137 -3.84 -18.98 10.48
N MET A 138 -4.61 -18.13 9.77
CA MET A 138 -5.20 -16.95 10.39
C MET A 138 -6.23 -17.33 11.47
N ALA A 139 -7.00 -18.39 11.26
CA ALA A 139 -7.92 -18.90 12.28
C ALA A 139 -7.16 -19.38 13.54
N ALA A 140 -6.04 -20.10 13.36
CA ALA A 140 -5.19 -20.55 14.45
C ALA A 140 -4.51 -19.38 15.19
N LEU A 141 -4.01 -18.38 14.46
CA LEU A 141 -3.44 -17.16 15.02
C LEU A 141 -4.48 -16.38 15.84
N CYS A 142 -5.69 -16.18 15.31
CA CYS A 142 -6.78 -15.53 16.05
C CYS A 142 -7.09 -16.29 17.34
N ALA A 143 -7.23 -17.61 17.26
CA ALA A 143 -7.47 -18.45 18.44
C ALA A 143 -6.32 -18.36 19.46
N GLY A 144 -5.06 -18.31 19.00
CA GLY A 144 -3.88 -18.10 19.85
C GLY A 144 -3.91 -16.77 20.58
N LEU A 145 -4.20 -15.68 19.88
CA LEU A 145 -4.34 -14.33 20.47
C LEU A 145 -5.47 -14.27 21.50
N HIS A 146 -6.63 -14.85 21.20
CA HIS A 146 -7.75 -14.88 22.14
C HIS A 146 -7.44 -15.70 23.39
N ARG A 147 -6.70 -16.81 23.28
CA ARG A 147 -6.23 -17.58 24.45
C ARG A 147 -5.24 -16.77 25.28
N ALA A 148 -4.30 -16.07 24.64
CA ALA A 148 -3.30 -15.24 25.32
C ALA A 148 -3.84 -13.91 25.85
N ARG A 149 -5.09 -13.52 25.53
CA ARG A 149 -5.67 -12.22 25.87
C ARG A 149 -5.57 -11.89 27.36
N GLY A 150 -5.87 -12.86 28.24
CA GLY A 150 -5.80 -12.68 29.68
C GLY A 150 -4.38 -12.40 30.16
N ASP A 151 -3.42 -13.20 29.71
CA ASP A 151 -2.00 -13.06 30.06
C ASP A 151 -1.43 -11.73 29.54
N LEU A 152 -1.79 -11.33 28.31
CA LEU A 152 -1.43 -10.04 27.75
C LEU A 152 -2.03 -8.87 28.55
N ALA A 153 -3.26 -9.00 29.04
CA ALA A 153 -3.91 -7.97 29.85
C ALA A 153 -3.23 -7.82 31.22
N VAL A 154 -2.87 -8.95 31.85
CA VAL A 154 -2.07 -8.95 33.09
C VAL A 154 -0.70 -8.32 32.85
N LEU A 155 -0.04 -8.67 31.74
CA LEU A 155 1.29 -8.17 31.39
C LEU A 155 1.29 -6.66 31.10
N ALA A 156 0.31 -6.19 30.33
CA ALA A 156 0.15 -4.78 30.00
C ALA A 156 -0.35 -3.97 31.22
N GLY A 157 -1.09 -4.60 32.13
CA GLY A 157 -1.78 -3.92 33.24
C GLY A 157 -2.96 -3.06 32.77
N CYS A 158 -3.55 -3.36 31.61
CA CYS A 158 -4.64 -2.59 31.02
C CYS A 158 -5.58 -3.47 30.16
N ASP A 159 -6.63 -2.88 29.58
CA ASP A 159 -7.55 -3.63 28.71
C ASP A 159 -6.88 -4.04 27.39
N VAL A 160 -7.16 -5.26 26.95
CA VAL A 160 -6.68 -5.80 25.67
C VAL A 160 -7.87 -6.05 24.78
N VAL A 161 -7.92 -5.36 23.65
CA VAL A 161 -8.95 -5.49 22.62
C VAL A 161 -8.32 -6.07 21.37
N ILE A 162 -8.92 -7.14 20.84
CA ILE A 162 -8.46 -7.81 19.62
C ILE A 162 -9.55 -7.62 18.57
N SER A 163 -9.23 -6.93 17.48
CA SER A 163 -10.03 -6.90 16.25
C SER A 163 -9.45 -7.91 15.28
N ASP A 164 -10.06 -9.09 15.24
CA ASP A 164 -9.52 -10.26 14.55
C ASP A 164 -9.77 -10.23 13.03
N SER A 165 -9.37 -11.28 12.32
CA SER A 165 -9.54 -11.38 10.86
C SER A 165 -10.98 -11.61 10.37
N THR A 166 -11.93 -11.87 11.27
CA THR A 166 -13.35 -12.04 10.94
C THR A 166 -14.06 -10.69 10.80
N GLU A 167 -13.55 -9.66 11.48
CA GLU A 167 -14.00 -8.28 11.28
C GLU A 167 -13.47 -7.75 9.94
N PRO A 168 -14.30 -7.20 9.05
CA PRO A 168 -13.87 -6.71 7.73
C PRO A 168 -13.02 -5.44 7.83
N GLY A 169 -12.20 -5.20 6.80
CA GLY A 169 -11.34 -4.03 6.68
C GLY A 169 -9.88 -4.28 7.07
N GLU A 170 -9.00 -3.40 6.59
CA GLU A 170 -7.56 -3.44 6.85
C GLU A 170 -7.25 -3.01 8.29
N GLY A 171 -6.18 -3.58 8.87
CA GLY A 171 -5.74 -3.35 10.25
C GLY A 171 -5.54 -1.87 10.55
N GLU A 172 -4.84 -1.16 9.68
CA GLU A 172 -4.66 0.29 9.77
C GLU A 172 -6.01 1.04 9.87
N HIS A 173 -7.01 0.68 9.08
CA HIS A 173 -8.31 1.36 9.11
C HIS A 173 -9.14 0.99 10.33
N LYS A 174 -9.01 -0.24 10.85
CA LYS A 174 -9.60 -0.63 12.13
C LYS A 174 -9.03 0.21 13.28
N ILE A 175 -7.71 0.40 13.28
CA ILE A 175 -7.00 1.27 14.24
C ILE A 175 -7.53 2.71 14.16
N PHE A 176 -7.52 3.33 12.98
CA PHE A 176 -7.93 4.73 12.83
C PHE A 176 -9.44 4.95 12.97
N SER A 177 -10.27 3.92 12.85
CA SER A 177 -11.70 4.00 13.19
C SER A 177 -11.92 3.98 14.71
N ARG A 178 -10.98 3.43 15.49
CA ARG A 178 -11.01 3.41 16.95
C ARG A 178 -10.53 4.74 17.55
N ILE A 179 -9.54 5.38 16.92
CA ILE A 179 -8.97 6.65 17.34
C ILE A 179 -9.92 7.80 16.97
N ASN A 180 -10.38 8.58 17.95
CA ASN A 180 -11.27 9.73 17.68
C ASN A 180 -10.76 11.04 18.29
N ALA A 181 -11.24 12.16 17.73
CA ALA A 181 -10.83 13.53 18.09
C ALA A 181 -11.04 13.92 19.56
N ARG A 182 -11.91 13.21 20.27
CA ARG A 182 -12.21 13.51 21.69
C ARG A 182 -11.21 12.85 22.64
N MET A 183 -10.32 11.99 22.13
CA MET A 183 -9.28 11.34 22.92
C MET A 183 -8.14 12.34 23.18
N ASN A 184 -8.09 12.87 24.40
CA ASN A 184 -6.91 13.57 24.91
C ASN A 184 -5.94 12.56 25.56
N GLU A 185 -5.38 11.67 24.73
CA GLU A 185 -4.59 10.51 25.16
C GLU A 185 -3.35 10.38 24.26
N ARG A 186 -2.25 9.89 24.83
CA ARG A 186 -1.03 9.56 24.07
C ARG A 186 -1.25 8.23 23.36
N VAL A 187 -1.31 8.27 22.04
CA VAL A 187 -1.57 7.10 21.20
C VAL A 187 -0.32 6.76 20.41
N VAL A 188 0.12 5.51 20.51
CA VAL A 188 1.18 4.95 19.68
C VAL A 188 0.54 3.96 18.71
N VAL A 189 0.78 4.15 17.42
CA VAL A 189 0.40 3.22 16.36
C VAL A 189 1.66 2.52 15.87
N TYR A 190 1.65 1.20 15.83
CA TYR A 190 2.77 0.41 15.35
C TYR A 190 2.51 -0.15 13.96
N GLY A 191 3.51 -0.01 13.09
CA GLY A 191 3.58 -0.68 11.80
C GLY A 191 4.64 -0.07 10.88
N ALA A 192 4.97 -0.79 9.81
CA ALA A 192 6.03 -0.38 8.90
C ALA A 192 5.55 0.54 7.77
N ASP A 193 4.25 0.50 7.47
CA ASP A 193 3.67 1.07 6.26
C ASP A 193 3.67 2.61 6.25
N ALA A 194 3.88 3.18 5.07
CA ALA A 194 3.85 4.62 4.86
C ALA A 194 2.44 5.20 5.07
N ASP A 195 1.41 4.38 4.85
CA ASP A 195 0.01 4.75 5.00
C ASP A 195 -0.33 5.07 6.45
N LEU A 196 0.26 4.36 7.43
CA LEU A 196 0.15 4.68 8.85
C LEU A 196 0.66 6.08 9.19
N ILE A 197 1.67 6.59 8.49
CA ILE A 197 2.18 7.95 8.68
C ILE A 197 1.17 8.97 8.14
N MET A 198 0.60 8.70 6.96
CA MET A 198 -0.41 9.57 6.33
C MET A 198 -1.71 9.60 7.15
N LEU A 199 -2.23 8.44 7.52
CA LEU A 199 -3.43 8.29 8.34
C LEU A 199 -3.22 8.90 9.73
N SER A 200 -2.01 8.74 10.30
CA SER A 200 -1.63 9.43 11.54
C SER A 200 -1.64 10.94 11.36
N MET A 201 -1.04 11.49 10.29
CA MET A 201 -1.04 12.94 10.05
C MET A 201 -2.44 13.52 9.92
N ARG A 202 -3.41 12.75 9.41
CA ARG A 202 -4.80 13.18 9.37
C ARG A 202 -5.57 12.85 10.65
N SER A 203 -5.14 11.92 11.49
CA SER A 203 -5.87 11.57 12.73
C SER A 203 -6.13 12.81 13.60
N ALA A 204 -7.32 12.92 14.17
CA ALA A 204 -7.63 14.04 15.07
C ALA A 204 -7.01 13.88 16.47
N ALA A 205 -6.24 12.80 16.72
CA ALA A 205 -5.51 12.62 17.95
C ALA A 205 -4.44 13.72 18.13
N GLN A 206 -4.35 14.24 19.35
CA GLN A 206 -3.44 15.34 19.70
C GLN A 206 -1.96 14.90 19.74
N PHE A 207 -1.68 13.61 20.03
CA PHE A 207 -0.31 13.09 20.15
C PHE A 207 -0.14 11.70 19.50
N PRO A 208 -0.28 11.56 18.17
CA PRO A 208 -0.02 10.30 17.51
C PRO A 208 1.49 10.09 17.36
N TYR A 209 1.98 8.93 17.77
CA TYR A 209 3.32 8.46 17.43
C TYR A 209 3.22 7.23 16.54
N VAL A 210 4.02 7.18 15.48
CA VAL A 210 4.18 5.93 14.71
C VAL A 210 5.44 5.22 15.19
N MET A 211 5.26 4.05 15.81
CA MET A 211 6.34 3.18 16.26
C MET A 211 6.73 2.20 15.15
N ARG A 212 8.03 2.02 14.94
CA ARG A 212 8.60 1.09 13.96
C ARG A 212 9.98 0.64 14.41
N GLU A 213 10.46 -0.48 13.87
CA GLU A 213 11.84 -0.90 14.08
C GLU A 213 12.81 -0.02 13.28
N GLU A 214 13.99 0.19 13.85
CA GLU A 214 15.11 0.84 13.19
C GLU A 214 15.66 -0.05 12.07
N GLN A 215 15.69 0.49 10.86
CA GLN A 215 16.33 -0.18 9.72
C GLN A 215 17.84 0.11 9.74
N ILE A 216 18.61 -0.69 10.47
CA ILE A 216 20.08 -0.58 10.48
C ILE A 216 20.62 -1.11 9.15
N ARG A 217 21.25 -0.24 8.35
CA ARG A 217 21.94 -0.67 7.12
C ARG A 217 23.14 -1.57 7.46
N GLY A 218 23.21 -2.75 6.85
CA GLY A 218 24.47 -3.45 6.58
C GLY A 218 25.01 -4.41 7.65
N ARG A 219 24.27 -4.69 8.74
CA ARG A 219 24.58 -5.81 9.63
C ARG A 219 23.28 -6.41 10.17
N GLU A 220 22.84 -7.51 9.57
CA GLU A 220 21.99 -8.47 10.25
C GLU A 220 22.83 -9.16 11.32
N THR A 221 23.12 -8.47 12.42
CA THR A 221 23.67 -9.12 13.61
C THR A 221 22.53 -9.85 14.31
N ARG A 222 22.66 -11.18 14.31
CA ARG A 222 21.75 -12.24 14.75
C ARG A 222 21.12 -12.15 16.15
N GLU A 223 21.27 -11.06 16.91
CA GLU A 223 20.95 -11.07 18.35
C GLU A 223 20.33 -9.78 18.92
N SER A 224 20.11 -8.72 18.14
CA SER A 224 19.37 -7.55 18.64
C SER A 224 17.93 -7.59 18.14
N LEU A 225 16.97 -7.86 19.03
CA LEU A 225 15.61 -7.34 18.87
C LEU A 225 15.79 -5.84 18.56
N GLY A 226 15.46 -5.44 17.33
CA GLY A 226 15.87 -4.15 16.78
C GLY A 226 15.46 -2.99 17.69
N SER A 227 16.30 -1.96 17.79
CA SER A 227 15.92 -0.70 18.43
C SER A 227 14.65 -0.17 17.77
N TYR A 228 13.72 0.35 18.58
CA TYR A 228 12.50 0.96 18.08
C TYR A 228 12.69 2.48 17.89
N GLN A 229 12.04 3.02 16.87
CA GLN A 229 11.99 4.45 16.59
C GLN A 229 10.54 4.91 16.55
N PHE A 230 10.34 6.16 16.98
CA PHE A 230 9.05 6.81 17.04
C PHE A 230 9.05 8.03 16.12
N ILE A 231 8.05 8.12 15.26
CA ILE A 231 7.78 9.30 14.45
C ILE A 231 6.78 10.17 15.23
N ASP A 232 7.22 11.35 15.64
CA ASP A 232 6.40 12.40 16.23
C ASP A 232 5.57 13.08 15.15
N ILE A 233 4.31 12.67 15.04
CA ILE A 233 3.43 13.09 13.96
C ILE A 233 3.03 14.55 14.09
N GLU A 234 2.94 15.07 15.32
CA GLU A 234 2.62 16.48 15.54
C GLU A 234 3.76 17.39 15.06
N THR A 235 5.00 17.02 15.39
CA THR A 235 6.18 17.69 14.82
C THR A 235 6.18 17.59 13.30
N LEU A 236 5.85 16.43 12.74
CA LEU A 236 5.77 16.24 11.29
C LEU A 236 4.68 17.12 10.65
N ARG A 237 3.48 17.20 11.23
CA ARG A 237 2.39 18.08 10.78
C ARG A 237 2.82 19.53 10.75
N GLN A 238 3.41 20.03 11.83
CA GLN A 238 3.89 21.40 11.91
C GLN A 238 4.89 21.70 10.79
N ARG A 239 5.76 20.74 10.46
CA ARG A 239 6.70 20.86 9.34
C ARG A 239 6.00 20.84 7.98
N MET A 240 5.02 19.97 7.77
CA MET A 240 4.25 19.97 6.52
C MET A 240 3.45 21.26 6.35
N THR A 241 2.83 21.76 7.42
CA THR A 241 2.13 23.05 7.46
C THR A 241 3.08 24.21 7.13
N GLN A 242 4.30 24.21 7.65
CA GLN A 242 5.31 25.21 7.28
C GLN A 242 5.72 25.12 5.81
N LEU A 243 5.78 23.92 5.24
CA LEU A 243 6.25 23.70 3.87
C LEU A 243 5.20 24.03 2.81
N ILE A 244 3.93 23.69 3.04
CA ILE A 244 2.87 23.77 2.04
C ILE A 244 1.53 24.27 2.59
N GLY A 245 1.49 24.74 3.84
CA GLY A 245 0.31 25.35 4.45
C GLY A 245 -0.60 24.40 5.21
N SER A 246 -0.62 23.11 4.90
CA SER A 246 -1.38 22.10 5.64
C SER A 246 -0.80 20.69 5.45
N SER A 247 -0.94 19.83 6.46
CA SER A 247 -0.60 18.40 6.33
C SER A 247 -1.54 17.66 5.36
N ASP A 248 -2.79 18.09 5.24
CA ASP A 248 -3.78 17.43 4.37
C ASP A 248 -3.39 17.56 2.89
N GLU A 249 -2.92 18.75 2.51
CA GLU A 249 -2.36 19.02 1.19
C GLU A 249 -1.17 18.10 0.89
N PHE A 250 -0.34 17.81 1.90
CA PHE A 250 0.84 16.98 1.75
C PHE A 250 0.45 15.53 1.49
N VAL A 251 -0.57 15.05 2.19
CA VAL A 251 -1.14 13.72 1.97
C VAL A 251 -1.69 13.61 0.55
N VAL A 252 -2.40 14.63 0.04
CA VAL A 252 -2.88 14.63 -1.35
C VAL A 252 -1.73 14.64 -2.36
N LEU A 253 -0.67 15.42 -2.15
CA LEU A 253 0.53 15.36 -2.98
C LEU A 253 1.16 13.95 -2.97
N CYS A 254 1.17 13.29 -1.82
CA CYS A 254 1.70 11.94 -1.69
C CYS A 254 0.86 10.88 -2.42
N ILE A 255 -0.46 11.07 -2.54
CA ILE A 255 -1.32 10.21 -3.36
C ILE A 255 -0.87 10.21 -4.83
N LEU A 256 -0.43 11.36 -5.37
CA LEU A 256 0.09 11.49 -6.75
C LEU A 256 1.44 10.78 -6.95
N LEU A 257 2.21 10.53 -5.88
CA LEU A 257 3.46 9.75 -5.90
C LEU A 257 3.22 8.23 -5.89
N GLY A 258 1.95 7.83 -6.02
CA GLY A 258 1.48 6.45 -6.09
C GLY A 258 1.31 5.82 -4.72
N ASN A 259 0.28 5.01 -4.58
CA ASN A 259 -0.08 4.30 -3.36
C ASN A 259 -0.43 2.85 -3.73
N ASP A 260 -1.10 2.12 -2.84
CA ASP A 260 -1.51 0.75 -3.11
C ASP A 260 -2.58 0.62 -4.20
N PHE A 261 -3.31 1.71 -4.50
CA PHE A 261 -4.50 1.68 -5.36
C PHE A 261 -4.27 2.30 -6.73
N VAL A 262 -3.39 3.30 -6.82
CA VAL A 262 -3.00 3.94 -8.08
C VAL A 262 -1.48 4.07 -8.20
N PRO A 263 -0.91 3.84 -9.41
CA PRO A 263 0.51 4.02 -9.64
C PRO A 263 0.91 5.51 -9.56
N PRO A 264 2.20 5.82 -9.43
CA PRO A 264 2.67 7.20 -9.46
C PRO A 264 2.39 7.88 -10.80
N LEU A 265 2.06 9.18 -10.78
CA LEU A 265 1.77 9.94 -12.00
C LEU A 265 3.05 10.16 -12.82
N SER A 266 3.12 9.55 -14.00
CA SER A 266 4.18 9.71 -14.99
C SER A 266 5.56 9.40 -14.40
N PHE A 267 6.43 10.41 -14.24
CA PHE A 267 7.78 10.28 -13.67
C PHE A 267 7.82 10.43 -12.14
N LEU A 268 6.72 10.88 -11.51
CA LEU A 268 6.73 11.33 -10.12
C LEU A 268 6.95 10.17 -9.16
N ARG A 269 8.12 10.10 -8.55
CA ARG A 269 8.49 9.02 -7.64
C ARG A 269 9.33 9.56 -6.50
N VAL A 270 9.19 8.96 -5.31
CA VAL A 270 9.91 9.40 -4.11
C VAL A 270 11.44 9.29 -4.31
N ARG A 271 11.91 8.22 -4.95
CA ARG A 271 13.34 8.00 -5.22
C ARG A 271 13.94 9.07 -6.14
N GLU A 272 13.15 9.58 -7.08
CA GLU A 272 13.55 10.55 -8.10
C GLU A 272 13.13 12.00 -7.77
N ARG A 273 13.10 12.36 -6.47
CA ARG A 273 12.75 13.72 -5.97
C ARG A 273 11.33 14.20 -6.33
N GLY A 274 10.38 13.27 -6.43
CA GLY A 274 8.99 13.57 -6.75
C GLY A 274 8.29 14.40 -5.68
N ILE A 275 8.61 14.20 -4.39
CA ILE A 275 8.04 15.01 -3.29
C ILE A 275 8.45 16.47 -3.46
N GLU A 276 9.74 16.74 -3.64
CA GLU A 276 10.25 18.10 -3.82
C GLU A 276 9.65 18.75 -5.07
N THR A 277 9.59 18.02 -6.18
CA THR A 277 8.99 18.53 -7.43
C THR A 277 7.55 18.97 -7.22
N LEU A 278 6.73 18.14 -6.53
CA LEU A 278 5.33 18.46 -6.24
C LEU A 278 5.18 19.63 -5.27
N VAL A 279 5.99 19.68 -4.21
CA VAL A 279 5.99 20.77 -3.23
C VAL A 279 6.35 22.10 -3.91
N ASP A 280 7.36 22.12 -4.77
CA ASP A 280 7.80 23.32 -5.49
C ASP A 280 6.72 23.80 -6.48
N LEU A 281 6.09 22.88 -7.23
CA LEU A 281 5.00 23.21 -8.15
C LEU A 281 3.76 23.73 -7.39
N TYR A 282 3.35 23.03 -6.33
CA TYR A 282 2.22 23.43 -5.51
C TYR A 282 2.42 24.82 -4.89
N ASN A 283 3.60 25.08 -4.32
CA ASN A 283 3.90 26.38 -3.72
C ASN A 283 3.91 27.51 -4.76
N ARG A 284 4.40 27.27 -5.99
CA ARG A 284 4.31 28.28 -7.06
C ARG A 284 2.86 28.62 -7.42
N LEU A 285 1.99 27.62 -7.48
CA LEU A 285 0.56 27.82 -7.76
C LEU A 285 -0.14 28.56 -6.62
N ARG A 286 0.16 28.19 -5.36
CA ARG A 286 -0.44 28.80 -4.17
C ARG A 286 -0.10 30.28 -3.99
N HIS A 287 1.15 30.66 -4.28
CA HIS A 287 1.68 32.01 -4.04
C HIS A 287 1.59 32.93 -5.27
N GLY A 288 1.33 32.38 -6.47
CA GLY A 288 1.29 33.14 -7.72
C GLY A 288 2.66 33.72 -8.13
N PRO A 289 2.72 34.46 -9.25
CA PRO A 289 3.95 35.13 -9.68
C PRO A 289 4.31 36.26 -8.71
N GLY A 290 5.51 36.20 -8.12
CA GLY A 290 6.05 37.24 -7.23
C GLY A 290 7.47 37.66 -7.64
N PRO A 291 8.02 38.73 -7.05
CA PRO A 291 9.33 39.25 -7.44
C PRO A 291 10.45 38.34 -6.90
N GLY A 292 10.95 37.44 -7.74
CA GLY A 292 12.07 36.56 -7.45
C GLY A 292 12.08 35.31 -8.33
N PRO A 293 13.21 34.62 -8.49
CA PRO A 293 13.35 33.44 -9.37
C PRO A 293 12.49 32.23 -8.95
N MET A 294 11.89 32.26 -7.76
CA MET A 294 11.05 31.18 -7.23
C MET A 294 9.54 31.47 -7.31
N GLY A 295 9.11 32.70 -7.63
CA GLY A 295 7.70 33.12 -7.52
C GLY A 295 7.23 33.13 -6.05
N GLY A 296 6.69 34.24 -5.57
CA GLY A 296 6.45 34.41 -4.14
C GLY A 296 5.58 35.60 -3.81
N GLY A 297 4.41 35.72 -4.45
CA GLY A 297 3.35 36.57 -3.91
C GLY A 297 2.88 36.04 -2.55
N PRO A 298 2.11 36.82 -1.77
CA PRO A 298 1.46 36.30 -0.57
C PRO A 298 0.58 35.10 -0.96
N PRO A 299 0.48 34.04 -0.12
CA PRO A 299 -0.35 32.89 -0.42
C PRO A 299 -1.79 33.36 -0.67
N THR A 300 -2.36 32.96 -1.79
CA THR A 300 -3.80 33.09 -1.99
C THR A 300 -4.47 32.08 -1.06
N ASN A 301 -5.38 32.52 -0.19
CA ASN A 301 -6.05 31.63 0.77
C ASN A 301 -6.92 30.55 0.08
N ASP A 302 -7.12 30.65 -1.24
CA ASP A 302 -8.09 29.86 -1.98
C ASP A 302 -7.48 28.64 -2.71
N PHE A 303 -6.15 28.51 -2.79
CA PHE A 303 -5.53 27.36 -3.46
C PHE A 303 -5.32 26.18 -2.50
N GLN A 304 -6.27 25.25 -2.50
CA GLN A 304 -6.26 24.01 -1.70
C GLN A 304 -6.64 22.83 -2.60
N LEU A 305 -5.86 21.74 -2.57
CA LEU A 305 -6.16 20.51 -3.30
C LEU A 305 -7.29 19.73 -2.63
N TYR A 306 -7.43 19.83 -1.32
CA TYR A 306 -8.46 19.14 -0.56
C TYR A 306 -9.48 20.12 0.03
N ASP A 307 -10.74 19.98 -0.36
CA ASP A 307 -11.85 20.70 0.23
C ASP A 307 -12.34 19.93 1.47
N SER A 308 -11.96 20.42 2.65
CA SER A 308 -12.32 19.79 3.94
C SER A 308 -13.82 19.82 4.24
N VAL A 309 -14.57 20.78 3.68
CA VAL A 309 -16.02 20.90 3.86
C VAL A 309 -16.74 19.89 2.98
N LYS A 310 -16.35 19.80 1.70
CA LYS A 310 -16.92 18.82 0.76
C LYS A 310 -16.34 17.41 0.95
N LYS A 311 -15.27 17.27 1.73
CA LYS A 311 -14.48 16.04 1.90
C LYS A 311 -14.04 15.44 0.55
N ALA A 312 -13.62 16.28 -0.38
CA ALA A 312 -13.32 15.88 -1.76
C ALA A 312 -12.16 16.67 -2.34
N LEU A 313 -11.62 16.19 -3.46
CA LEU A 313 -10.63 16.93 -4.24
C LEU A 313 -11.23 18.20 -4.84
N ASN A 314 -10.52 19.31 -4.72
CA ASN A 314 -10.83 20.55 -5.43
C ASN A 314 -10.35 20.42 -6.89
N PHE A 315 -11.30 20.36 -7.82
CA PHE A 315 -11.01 20.16 -9.24
C PHE A 315 -10.08 21.24 -9.80
N SER A 316 -10.34 22.52 -9.51
CA SER A 316 -9.55 23.63 -10.06
C SER A 316 -8.09 23.55 -9.61
N ALA A 317 -7.85 23.26 -8.34
CA ALA A 317 -6.50 23.13 -7.79
C ALA A 317 -5.77 21.89 -8.33
N VAL A 318 -6.45 20.74 -8.39
CA VAL A 318 -5.88 19.49 -8.95
C VAL A 318 -5.57 19.66 -10.43
N SER A 319 -6.49 20.24 -11.21
CA SER A 319 -6.28 20.49 -12.64
C SER A 319 -5.09 21.42 -12.88
N ALA A 320 -4.95 22.50 -12.09
CA ALA A 320 -3.81 23.41 -12.18
C ALA A 320 -2.48 22.73 -11.80
N LEU A 321 -2.48 21.88 -10.77
CA LEU A 321 -1.28 21.14 -10.37
C LEU A 321 -0.86 20.13 -11.44
N VAL A 322 -1.80 19.36 -11.99
CA VAL A 322 -1.51 18.39 -13.06
C VAL A 322 -0.99 19.11 -14.31
N ASP A 323 -1.55 20.27 -14.65
CA ASP A 323 -1.05 21.10 -15.74
C ASP A 323 0.39 21.57 -15.50
N ALA A 324 0.70 22.05 -14.28
CA ALA A 324 2.05 22.45 -13.92
C ALA A 324 3.06 21.27 -13.93
N VAL A 325 2.63 20.07 -13.54
CA VAL A 325 3.43 18.83 -13.66
C VAL A 325 3.66 18.48 -15.14
N SER A 326 2.68 18.70 -16.01
CA SER A 326 2.81 18.43 -17.45
C SER A 326 3.86 19.30 -18.12
N ALA A 327 4.02 20.55 -17.67
CA ALA A 327 4.99 21.49 -18.21
C ALA A 327 6.45 21.03 -18.04
N VAL A 328 6.74 20.20 -17.02
CA VAL A 328 8.10 19.69 -16.74
C VAL A 328 8.27 18.21 -17.14
N GLU A 329 7.23 17.60 -17.71
CA GLU A 329 7.16 16.14 -17.89
C GLU A 329 8.23 15.60 -18.85
N ASN A 330 8.43 16.24 -20.00
CA ASN A 330 9.34 15.72 -21.02
C ASN A 330 10.76 15.54 -20.46
N ASP A 331 11.33 16.60 -19.89
CA ASP A 331 12.69 16.57 -19.37
C ASP A 331 12.81 15.65 -18.16
N ALA A 332 11.80 15.64 -17.28
CA ALA A 332 11.84 14.82 -16.08
C ALA A 332 11.69 13.32 -16.40
N PHE A 333 10.74 12.95 -17.26
CA PHE A 333 10.54 11.57 -17.69
C PHE A 333 11.75 11.04 -18.45
N HIS A 334 12.36 11.86 -19.31
CA HIS A 334 13.62 11.52 -19.97
C HIS A 334 14.76 11.27 -18.97
N ARG A 335 14.97 12.15 -17.97
CA ARG A 335 16.01 11.93 -16.95
C ARG A 335 15.81 10.64 -16.16
N VAL A 336 14.56 10.36 -15.75
CA VAL A 336 14.23 9.16 -14.97
C VAL A 336 14.45 7.90 -15.80
N ASP A 337 14.02 7.89 -17.06
CA ASP A 337 14.21 6.77 -17.97
C ASP A 337 15.68 6.53 -18.34
N SER A 338 16.45 7.59 -18.62
CA SER A 338 17.88 7.47 -18.89
C SER A 338 18.62 6.88 -17.70
N ALA A 339 18.38 7.40 -16.49
CA ALA A 339 19.00 6.88 -15.27
C ALA A 339 18.65 5.39 -15.01
N TYR A 340 17.40 5.02 -15.30
CA TYR A 340 16.95 3.63 -15.22
C TYR A 340 17.63 2.72 -16.25
N THR A 341 17.76 3.19 -17.48
CA THR A 341 18.38 2.47 -18.61
C THR A 341 19.86 2.27 -18.39
N ASP A 342 20.56 3.32 -17.98
CA ASP A 342 21.99 3.30 -17.66
C ASP A 342 22.32 2.29 -16.55
N ALA A 343 21.45 2.18 -15.54
CA ALA A 343 21.62 1.20 -14.48
C ALA A 343 21.45 -0.24 -15.00
N ARG A 344 20.50 -0.48 -15.92
CA ARG A 344 20.22 -1.80 -16.52
C ARG A 344 21.30 -2.29 -17.47
N GLN A 345 22.00 -1.41 -18.18
CA GLN A 345 23.01 -1.79 -19.18
C GLN A 345 24.39 -2.18 -18.58
N GLY A 346 24.46 -2.49 -17.28
CA GLY A 346 25.66 -3.12 -16.68
C GLY A 346 26.55 -2.21 -15.83
N ARG A 347 26.01 -1.15 -15.22
CA ARG A 347 26.76 -0.28 -14.28
C ARG A 347 26.33 -0.37 -12.80
N ALA A 348 25.33 -1.18 -12.47
CA ALA A 348 24.93 -1.49 -11.09
C ALA A 348 24.15 -2.81 -11.00
N TYR A 349 24.85 -3.95 -11.04
CA TYR A 349 24.25 -5.30 -11.04
C TYR A 349 23.47 -5.62 -9.75
N ASP A 350 23.87 -5.04 -8.61
CA ASP A 350 23.28 -5.33 -7.29
C ASP A 350 21.87 -4.75 -7.08
N ALA A 351 21.34 -3.99 -8.05
CA ALA A 351 20.09 -3.24 -7.89
C ALA A 351 18.86 -3.83 -8.61
N MET A 352 19.00 -4.93 -9.39
CA MET A 352 17.95 -5.40 -10.31
C MET A 352 17.70 -6.92 -10.15
N PRO A 353 16.87 -7.37 -9.18
CA PRO A 353 16.75 -8.78 -8.84
C PRO A 353 15.95 -9.62 -9.85
N PHE A 354 15.34 -9.01 -10.86
CA PHE A 354 14.30 -9.65 -11.65
C PHE A 354 14.78 -10.36 -12.92
N LEU A 355 16.07 -10.41 -13.27
CA LEU A 355 16.49 -10.52 -14.67
C LEU A 355 16.45 -11.88 -15.41
N ASN A 356 16.08 -13.06 -14.84
CA ASN A 356 16.19 -14.33 -15.59
C ASN A 356 15.25 -15.50 -15.16
N ASP A 357 14.02 -15.25 -14.72
CA ASP A 357 13.09 -16.31 -14.26
C ASP A 357 12.22 -16.89 -15.41
N PRO A 358 12.26 -18.21 -15.69
CA PRO A 358 11.51 -18.85 -16.78
C PRO A 358 10.00 -18.95 -16.55
N TRP A 359 9.52 -18.76 -15.31
CA TRP A 359 8.08 -18.73 -14.97
C TRP A 359 7.46 -17.35 -15.22
N VAL A 360 8.31 -16.33 -15.38
CA VAL A 360 7.93 -14.96 -15.75
C VAL A 360 8.03 -14.81 -17.27
N LEU A 361 6.91 -14.56 -17.95
CA LEU A 361 6.82 -14.62 -19.41
C LEU A 361 7.68 -13.60 -20.19
N SER A 362 8.28 -12.62 -19.51
CA SER A 362 9.38 -11.78 -20.00
C SER A 362 9.60 -10.67 -18.99
N ILE A 363 10.85 -10.43 -18.57
CA ILE A 363 11.22 -9.09 -18.10
C ILE A 363 11.37 -8.26 -19.36
N GLU A 364 10.50 -7.28 -19.55
CA GLU A 364 10.57 -6.38 -20.69
C GLU A 364 11.80 -5.45 -20.55
N ALA A 365 12.96 -5.99 -20.92
CA ALA A 365 14.14 -5.20 -21.28
C ALA A 365 13.85 -4.33 -22.54
N SER A 366 12.77 -4.65 -23.27
CA SER A 366 12.36 -3.98 -24.52
C SER A 366 11.60 -2.67 -24.35
N ASP A 367 10.95 -2.41 -23.21
CA ASP A 367 10.00 -1.28 -23.14
C ASP A 367 10.70 0.07 -23.23
N THR A 368 11.84 0.21 -22.54
CA THR A 368 12.70 1.40 -22.68
C THR A 368 13.04 1.66 -24.14
N SER A 369 13.46 0.62 -24.88
CA SER A 369 13.82 0.74 -26.30
C SER A 369 12.63 1.05 -27.22
N ARG A 370 11.40 0.78 -26.77
CA ARG A 370 10.17 1.08 -27.51
C ARG A 370 9.65 2.49 -27.21
N ILE A 371 9.71 2.93 -25.95
CA ILE A 371 9.10 4.19 -25.52
C ILE A 371 9.97 5.39 -25.93
N LEU A 372 11.26 5.35 -25.61
CA LEU A 372 12.24 6.40 -25.90
C LEU A 372 11.77 7.82 -25.53
N PRO A 373 11.60 8.15 -24.23
CA PRO A 373 11.18 9.46 -23.73
C PRO A 373 11.94 10.69 -24.25
N GLY A 374 13.23 10.52 -24.59
CA GLY A 374 14.07 11.60 -25.12
C GLY A 374 13.91 11.86 -26.62
N VAL A 375 13.00 11.15 -27.28
CA VAL A 375 12.79 11.24 -28.73
C VAL A 375 11.36 11.71 -29.01
N ASP A 376 11.19 12.58 -30.00
CA ASP A 376 9.88 13.06 -30.42
C ASP A 376 8.90 11.91 -30.66
N GLY A 377 7.65 12.10 -30.24
CA GLY A 377 6.61 11.07 -30.34
C GLY A 377 6.66 9.97 -29.28
N TRP A 378 7.35 10.17 -28.15
CA TRP A 378 7.44 9.15 -27.09
C TRP A 378 6.11 8.84 -26.41
N ARG A 379 5.19 9.81 -26.31
CA ARG A 379 3.86 9.59 -25.68
C ARG A 379 3.00 8.57 -26.44
N PRO A 380 2.82 8.67 -27.77
CA PRO A 380 2.19 7.59 -28.53
C PRO A 380 2.85 6.22 -28.31
N ARG A 381 4.19 6.16 -28.25
CA ARG A 381 4.92 4.91 -28.00
C ARG A 381 4.73 4.40 -26.57
N TYR A 382 4.62 5.29 -25.59
CA TYR A 382 4.30 5.00 -24.20
C TYR A 382 2.96 4.25 -24.10
N TYR A 383 1.88 4.79 -24.69
CA TYR A 383 0.58 4.11 -24.66
C TYR A 383 0.56 2.83 -25.48
N ALA A 384 1.17 2.82 -26.66
CA ALA A 384 1.25 1.61 -27.49
C ALA A 384 1.97 0.46 -26.78
N THR A 385 2.97 0.78 -25.94
CA THR A 385 3.76 -0.21 -25.20
C THR A 385 3.08 -0.65 -23.91
N LEU A 386 2.63 0.30 -23.08
CA LEU A 386 2.17 0.02 -21.71
C LEU A 386 0.65 -0.18 -21.59
N PHE A 387 -0.12 0.31 -22.55
CA PHE A 387 -1.59 0.28 -22.56
C PHE A 387 -2.13 -0.29 -23.89
N PRO A 388 -1.70 -1.50 -24.30
CA PRO A 388 -2.08 -2.05 -25.59
C PRO A 388 -3.61 -2.18 -25.69
N LYS A 389 -4.20 -1.59 -26.72
CA LYS A 389 -5.64 -1.62 -27.03
C LYS A 389 -6.54 -0.90 -26.00
N VAL A 390 -6.00 0.10 -25.30
CA VAL A 390 -6.79 0.92 -24.36
C VAL A 390 -6.74 2.38 -24.80
N ASP A 391 -7.90 3.04 -24.85
CA ASP A 391 -7.98 4.46 -25.16
C ASP A 391 -7.39 5.32 -24.04
N VAL A 392 -6.61 6.33 -24.41
CA VAL A 392 -5.97 7.26 -23.47
C VAL A 392 -6.98 7.93 -22.54
N SER A 393 -8.15 8.32 -23.07
CA SER A 393 -9.24 8.91 -22.29
C SER A 393 -9.74 7.97 -21.19
N THR A 394 -9.80 6.67 -21.44
CA THR A 394 -10.20 5.66 -20.46
C THR A 394 -9.14 5.54 -19.36
N VAL A 395 -7.86 5.56 -19.72
CA VAL A 395 -6.75 5.55 -18.75
C VAL A 395 -6.82 6.80 -17.86
N CYS A 396 -7.02 7.99 -18.44
CA CYS A 396 -7.16 9.25 -17.71
C CYS A 396 -8.40 9.25 -16.80
N GLN A 397 -9.55 8.79 -17.30
CA GLN A 397 -10.78 8.66 -16.51
C GLN A 397 -10.57 7.78 -15.29
N ARG A 398 -10.03 6.57 -15.48
CA ARG A 398 -9.78 5.62 -14.38
C ARG A 398 -8.77 6.18 -13.39
N TYR A 399 -7.76 6.91 -13.85
CA TYR A 399 -6.77 7.51 -12.96
C TYR A 399 -7.38 8.63 -12.11
N ALA A 400 -8.14 9.54 -12.72
CA ALA A 400 -8.86 10.60 -12.02
C ALA A 400 -9.83 10.05 -10.96
N GLN A 401 -10.57 9.00 -11.31
CA GLN A 401 -11.41 8.25 -10.37
C GLN A 401 -10.62 7.72 -9.18
N GLY A 402 -9.43 7.16 -9.44
CA GLY A 402 -8.58 6.60 -8.42
C GLY A 402 -7.98 7.62 -7.46
N LEU A 403 -7.66 8.82 -7.94
CA LEU A 403 -7.25 9.93 -7.07
C LEU A 403 -8.35 10.27 -6.06
N SER A 404 -9.58 10.47 -6.54
CA SER A 404 -10.72 10.76 -5.67
C SER A 404 -11.10 9.60 -4.76
N TRP A 405 -11.05 8.36 -5.27
CA TRP A 405 -11.30 7.16 -4.47
C TRP A 405 -10.27 7.04 -3.34
N THR A 406 -8.99 7.29 -3.62
CA THR A 406 -7.92 7.24 -2.62
C THR A 406 -8.12 8.34 -1.57
N VAL A 407 -8.46 9.56 -1.97
CA VAL A 407 -8.78 10.62 -1.00
C VAL A 407 -9.96 10.22 -0.13
N ALA A 408 -11.05 9.70 -0.70
CA ALA A 408 -12.19 9.21 0.06
C ALA A 408 -11.82 8.05 1.01
N TYR A 409 -10.84 7.22 0.63
CA TYR A 409 -10.35 6.12 1.45
C TYR A 409 -9.56 6.58 2.69
N TYR A 410 -8.63 7.53 2.53
CA TYR A 410 -7.80 8.04 3.63
C TYR A 410 -8.51 9.09 4.50
N PHE A 411 -9.32 9.99 3.91
CA PHE A 411 -9.80 11.19 4.60
C PHE A 411 -11.14 11.03 5.31
N ALA A 412 -11.93 10.03 4.95
CA ALA A 412 -13.23 9.83 5.55
C ALA A 412 -13.20 8.66 6.55
N TYR A 413 -13.30 9.03 7.83
CA TYR A 413 -13.21 8.15 9.00
C TYR A 413 -14.51 7.38 9.26
N ASP A 414 -15.61 7.82 8.66
CA ASP A 414 -16.95 7.26 8.76
C ASP A 414 -17.21 6.20 7.67
N GLY A 415 -16.56 5.03 7.81
CA GLY A 415 -17.01 3.78 7.17
C GLY A 415 -17.38 3.89 5.69
N THR A 416 -16.51 4.52 4.90
CA THR A 416 -16.84 5.14 3.62
C THR A 416 -17.40 4.17 2.57
N LYS A 417 -18.28 4.71 1.73
CA LYS A 417 -18.74 4.05 0.49
C LYS A 417 -17.58 3.57 -0.39
N ALA A 418 -16.43 4.27 -0.37
CA ALA A 418 -15.22 3.83 -1.04
C ALA A 418 -14.74 2.45 -0.57
N ARG A 419 -14.80 2.15 0.74
CA ARG A 419 -14.47 0.82 1.30
C ARG A 419 -15.49 -0.25 0.90
N GLN A 420 -16.68 0.15 0.47
CA GLN A 420 -17.76 -0.71 -0.01
C GLN A 420 -17.83 -0.74 -1.55
N SER A 421 -16.99 0.05 -2.23
CA SER A 421 -16.95 0.13 -3.68
C SER A 421 -16.15 -1.04 -4.26
N ASP A 422 -16.60 -1.53 -5.42
CA ASP A 422 -15.86 -2.51 -6.23
C ASP A 422 -14.87 -1.83 -7.19
N TRP A 423 -14.70 -0.51 -7.10
CA TRP A 423 -13.77 0.22 -7.92
C TRP A 423 -12.32 -0.26 -7.69
N TYR A 424 -11.54 -0.32 -8.77
CA TYR A 424 -10.10 -0.53 -8.75
C TYR A 424 -9.46 0.08 -10.00
N TYR A 425 -8.15 0.28 -9.96
CA TYR A 425 -7.36 0.71 -11.11
C TYR A 425 -6.76 -0.52 -11.83
N PRO A 426 -7.12 -0.79 -13.10
CA PRO A 426 -6.75 -2.04 -13.79
C PRO A 426 -5.39 -1.99 -14.50
N TYR A 427 -4.65 -0.88 -14.39
CA TYR A 427 -3.41 -0.68 -15.15
C TYR A 427 -2.18 -0.61 -14.23
N ALA A 428 -1.03 -1.04 -14.74
CA ALA A 428 0.21 -1.04 -13.97
C ALA A 428 0.90 0.34 -13.93
N TYR A 429 0.52 1.24 -14.84
CA TYR A 429 1.09 2.57 -15.04
C TYR A 429 -0.02 3.61 -15.07
N SER A 430 0.33 4.87 -14.83
CA SER A 430 -0.58 6.02 -14.92
C SER A 430 -0.70 6.53 -16.37
N PRO A 431 -1.64 7.42 -16.71
CA PRO A 431 -1.48 8.25 -17.90
C PRO A 431 -0.25 9.17 -17.78
N THR A 432 0.15 9.79 -18.88
CA THR A 432 1.08 10.93 -18.84
C THR A 432 0.39 12.13 -18.18
N SER A 433 1.14 13.02 -17.52
CA SER A 433 0.56 14.21 -16.89
C SER A 433 -0.01 15.18 -17.91
N LEU A 434 0.55 15.25 -19.13
CA LEU A 434 -0.02 16.07 -20.22
C LEU A 434 -1.39 15.55 -20.66
N ASP A 435 -1.54 14.25 -20.88
CA ASP A 435 -2.82 13.68 -21.31
C ASP A 435 -3.87 13.76 -20.18
N LEU A 436 -3.45 13.61 -18.92
CA LEU A 436 -4.33 13.83 -17.79
C LEU A 436 -4.77 15.30 -17.69
N SER A 437 -3.85 16.26 -17.88
CA SER A 437 -4.18 17.70 -17.92
C SER A 437 -5.20 18.00 -19.01
N ASN A 438 -4.93 17.55 -20.24
CA ASN A 438 -5.84 17.74 -21.38
C ASN A 438 -7.21 17.11 -21.12
N TYR A 439 -7.24 15.89 -20.57
CA TYR A 439 -8.48 15.21 -20.22
C TYR A 439 -9.29 15.98 -19.18
N LEU A 440 -8.66 16.44 -18.08
CA LEU A 440 -9.33 17.22 -17.03
C LEU A 440 -9.88 18.53 -17.59
N ARG A 441 -9.12 19.22 -18.45
CA ARG A 441 -9.54 20.47 -19.09
C ARG A 441 -10.80 20.30 -19.94
N VAL A 442 -10.88 19.21 -20.71
CA VAL A 442 -12.07 18.91 -21.54
C VAL A 442 -13.24 18.42 -20.70
N LEU A 443 -12.96 17.63 -19.65
CA LEU A 443 -13.98 17.05 -18.78
C LEU A 443 -14.72 18.12 -17.96
N GLY A 444 -13.98 19.14 -17.48
CA GLY A 444 -14.50 20.18 -16.61
C GLY A 444 -14.89 19.68 -15.21
N GLU A 445 -15.27 20.61 -14.33
CA GLU A 445 -15.58 20.31 -12.93
C GLU A 445 -16.79 19.38 -12.79
N ASP A 446 -17.86 19.62 -13.55
CA ASP A 446 -19.07 18.80 -13.50
C ASP A 446 -18.82 17.36 -13.97
N GLY A 447 -18.04 17.21 -15.04
CA GLY A 447 -17.64 15.89 -15.53
C GLY A 447 -16.76 15.17 -14.52
N PHE A 448 -15.80 15.87 -13.91
CA PHE A 448 -14.93 15.33 -12.87
C PHE A 448 -15.74 14.85 -11.66
N ARG A 449 -16.65 15.68 -11.15
CA ARG A 449 -17.54 15.33 -10.05
C ARG A 449 -18.38 14.09 -10.36
N LYS A 450 -18.92 13.99 -11.58
CA LYS A 450 -19.73 12.84 -12.02
C LYS A 450 -18.92 11.53 -12.07
N ILE A 451 -17.73 11.53 -12.68
CA ILE A 451 -16.95 10.29 -12.80
C ILE A 451 -16.40 9.84 -11.45
N THR A 452 -16.09 10.79 -10.55
CA THR A 452 -15.51 10.51 -9.24
C THR A 452 -16.56 10.07 -8.23
N SER A 453 -17.77 10.65 -8.26
CA SER A 453 -18.91 10.12 -7.51
C SER A 453 -19.22 8.68 -7.92
N ASP A 454 -19.18 8.37 -9.23
CA ASP A 454 -19.38 7.00 -9.71
C ASP A 454 -18.37 5.99 -9.13
N ALA A 455 -17.12 6.39 -8.92
CA ALA A 455 -16.10 5.52 -8.34
C ALA A 455 -16.31 5.25 -6.84
N VAL A 456 -16.85 6.24 -6.11
CA VAL A 456 -17.05 6.17 -4.66
C VAL A 456 -18.43 5.62 -4.29
N ASP A 457 -19.47 5.98 -5.05
CA ASP A 457 -20.88 5.73 -4.72
C ASP A 457 -21.49 4.49 -5.38
N LYS A 458 -21.00 4.05 -6.55
CA LYS A 458 -21.57 2.86 -7.22
C LYS A 458 -21.05 1.58 -6.58
N ALA A 459 -21.85 1.02 -5.68
CA ALA A 459 -21.82 -0.41 -5.40
C ALA A 459 -22.17 -1.17 -6.69
N GLY A 460 -21.29 -2.06 -7.17
CA GLY A 460 -21.58 -2.91 -8.33
C GLY A 460 -22.85 -3.75 -8.13
N PRO A 461 -23.55 -4.17 -9.20
CA PRO A 461 -24.67 -5.09 -9.08
C PRO A 461 -24.13 -6.45 -8.60
N VAL A 462 -24.45 -6.82 -7.34
CA VAL A 462 -23.84 -7.91 -6.57
C VAL A 462 -22.40 -7.60 -6.17
N THR A 463 -22.25 -6.77 -5.14
CA THR A 463 -20.94 -6.29 -4.68
C THR A 463 -20.09 -7.43 -4.13
N LEU A 464 -19.00 -7.78 -4.81
CA LEU A 464 -17.95 -8.63 -4.22
C LEU A 464 -17.45 -8.00 -2.91
N SER A 465 -17.39 -6.67 -2.85
CA SER A 465 -17.08 -5.87 -1.67
C SER A 465 -18.11 -5.97 -0.53
N ALA A 466 -19.38 -6.30 -0.80
CA ALA A 466 -20.38 -6.59 0.23
C ALA A 466 -20.34 -8.06 0.66
N CYS A 467 -19.76 -8.93 -0.16
CA CYS A 467 -19.48 -10.30 0.20
C CYS A 467 -18.24 -10.36 1.10
N ARG A 468 -18.47 -10.18 2.40
CA ARG A 468 -17.46 -10.27 3.47
C ARG A 468 -17.01 -11.72 3.76
N ASP A 469 -17.22 -12.64 2.82
CA ASP A 469 -16.80 -14.04 3.01
C ASP A 469 -15.30 -14.16 2.76
N PRO A 470 -14.49 -14.47 3.78
CA PRO A 470 -13.05 -14.58 3.62
C PRO A 470 -12.64 -15.65 2.60
N LYS A 471 -13.43 -16.71 2.42
CA LYS A 471 -13.13 -17.77 1.44
C LYS A 471 -13.31 -17.27 0.01
N LEU A 472 -14.27 -16.37 -0.24
CA LEU A 472 -14.39 -15.73 -1.54
C LEU A 472 -13.20 -14.79 -1.79
N GLN A 473 -12.77 -14.01 -0.79
CA GLN A 473 -11.57 -13.20 -0.90
C GLN A 473 -10.35 -14.05 -1.28
N LEU A 474 -10.15 -15.22 -0.67
CA LEU A 474 -9.04 -16.11 -1.01
C LEU A 474 -9.01 -16.45 -2.50
N LEU A 475 -10.17 -16.71 -3.13
CA LEU A 475 -10.26 -16.94 -4.58
C LEU A 475 -9.91 -15.70 -5.42
N LEU A 476 -10.03 -14.50 -4.86
CA LEU A 476 -9.71 -13.25 -5.56
C LEU A 476 -8.24 -12.85 -5.43
N VAL A 477 -7.50 -13.40 -4.46
CA VAL A 477 -6.12 -12.99 -4.16
C VAL A 477 -5.08 -14.09 -4.33
N LEU A 478 -5.45 -15.36 -4.16
CA LEU A 478 -4.47 -16.45 -4.16
C LEU A 478 -4.01 -16.86 -5.57
N PRO A 479 -2.72 -17.15 -5.77
CA PRO A 479 -2.21 -17.79 -6.96
C PRO A 479 -2.47 -19.31 -6.95
N PRO A 480 -2.40 -20.00 -8.12
CA PRO A 480 -2.47 -21.46 -8.19
C PRO A 480 -1.51 -22.18 -7.25
N ALA A 481 -0.29 -21.64 -7.09
CA ALA A 481 0.73 -22.23 -6.23
C ALA A 481 0.34 -22.25 -4.75
N SER A 482 -0.69 -21.48 -4.33
CA SER A 482 -1.22 -21.41 -2.97
C SER A 482 -2.62 -22.04 -2.85
N VAL A 483 -3.05 -22.82 -3.84
CA VAL A 483 -4.40 -23.40 -3.89
C VAL A 483 -4.71 -24.27 -2.67
N SER A 484 -3.69 -24.89 -2.05
CA SER A 484 -3.86 -25.71 -0.85
C SER A 484 -4.38 -24.93 0.37
N LEU A 485 -4.25 -23.60 0.38
CA LEU A 485 -4.81 -22.74 1.44
C LEU A 485 -6.33 -22.59 1.33
N LEU A 486 -6.94 -22.95 0.20
CA LEU A 486 -8.39 -22.98 0.03
C LEU A 486 -9.00 -24.27 0.60
N PRO A 487 -10.24 -24.21 1.11
CA PRO A 487 -11.01 -25.42 1.42
C PRO A 487 -11.06 -26.41 0.24
N PRO A 488 -10.95 -27.73 0.46
CA PRO A 488 -10.80 -28.72 -0.62
C PRO A 488 -11.87 -28.65 -1.72
N ASN A 489 -13.12 -28.35 -1.35
CA ASN A 489 -14.22 -28.19 -2.32
C ASN A 489 -14.05 -26.97 -3.24
N LEU A 490 -13.43 -25.89 -2.74
CA LEU A 490 -13.22 -24.64 -3.47
C LEU A 490 -11.96 -24.65 -4.34
N GLN A 491 -10.99 -25.53 -4.05
CA GLN A 491 -9.78 -25.70 -4.87
C GLN A 491 -10.11 -26.00 -6.34
N ARG A 492 -11.23 -26.69 -6.58
CA ARG A 492 -11.74 -26.98 -7.93
C ARG A 492 -11.98 -25.74 -8.75
N ILE A 493 -12.39 -24.61 -8.17
CA ILE A 493 -12.61 -23.35 -8.91
C ILE A 493 -11.33 -22.90 -9.63
N VAL A 494 -10.17 -23.18 -9.02
CA VAL A 494 -8.85 -22.85 -9.54
C VAL A 494 -8.37 -23.90 -10.55
N THR A 495 -8.62 -25.18 -10.29
CA THR A 495 -7.98 -26.31 -11.02
C THR A 495 -8.85 -27.00 -12.07
N ASP A 496 -10.19 -27.02 -11.90
CA ASP A 496 -11.13 -27.75 -12.74
C ASP A 496 -11.68 -26.85 -13.86
N ILE A 497 -11.20 -27.07 -15.07
CA ILE A 497 -11.57 -26.30 -16.27
C ILE A 497 -13.08 -26.31 -16.52
N SER A 498 -13.79 -27.38 -16.12
CA SER A 498 -15.24 -27.50 -16.33
C SER A 498 -16.07 -26.48 -15.54
N ILE A 499 -15.50 -25.88 -14.49
CA ILE A 499 -16.14 -24.79 -13.72
C ILE A 499 -16.09 -23.46 -14.48
N GLY A 500 -15.16 -23.31 -15.43
CA GLY A 500 -15.02 -22.12 -16.26
C GLY A 500 -14.26 -20.97 -15.61
N CYS A 501 -13.69 -21.13 -14.42
CA CYS A 501 -12.93 -20.07 -13.72
C CYS A 501 -11.40 -20.22 -13.80
N ALA A 502 -10.89 -21.37 -14.25
CA ALA A 502 -9.44 -21.68 -14.25
C ALA A 502 -8.59 -20.66 -15.02
N HIS A 503 -9.14 -20.01 -16.05
CA HIS A 503 -8.44 -19.00 -16.85
C HIS A 503 -8.08 -17.71 -16.06
N PHE A 504 -8.70 -17.47 -14.91
CA PHE A 504 -8.31 -16.39 -14.00
C PHE A 504 -7.05 -16.70 -13.18
N PHE A 505 -6.59 -17.96 -13.18
CA PHE A 505 -5.51 -18.43 -12.31
C PHE A 505 -4.33 -18.95 -13.15
N PRO A 506 -3.60 -18.07 -13.85
CA PRO A 506 -2.51 -18.50 -14.71
C PRO A 506 -1.31 -19.00 -13.90
N ASN A 507 -0.69 -20.10 -14.34
CA ASN A 507 0.58 -20.60 -13.76
C ASN A 507 1.81 -19.81 -14.24
N ARG A 508 1.66 -19.03 -15.32
CA ARG A 508 2.71 -18.17 -15.90
C ARG A 508 2.13 -16.80 -16.21
N PHE A 509 2.85 -15.76 -15.87
CA PHE A 509 2.40 -14.38 -16.05
C PHE A 509 3.57 -13.46 -16.39
N ARG A 510 3.27 -12.30 -16.97
CA ARG A 510 4.27 -11.26 -17.26
C ARG A 510 4.42 -10.34 -16.05
N LEU A 511 5.64 -9.85 -15.81
CA LEU A 511 5.87 -8.78 -14.84
C LEU A 511 5.99 -7.43 -15.54
N SER A 512 5.26 -6.46 -15.02
CA SER A 512 5.40 -5.06 -15.38
C SER A 512 6.65 -4.50 -14.71
N THR A 513 7.75 -4.38 -15.47
CA THR A 513 9.05 -3.99 -14.91
C THR A 513 9.55 -2.63 -15.33
N TYR A 514 8.97 -2.00 -16.37
CA TYR A 514 9.44 -0.69 -16.84
C TYR A 514 9.49 0.35 -15.71
N LEU A 515 10.65 1.00 -15.55
CA LEU A 515 10.99 1.91 -14.45
C LEU A 515 10.87 1.31 -13.03
N LYS A 516 10.84 -0.01 -12.83
CA LYS A 516 10.74 -0.64 -11.50
C LYS A 516 12.11 -1.20 -11.09
N TRP A 517 12.55 -0.91 -9.87
CA TRP A 517 13.91 -1.27 -9.41
C TRP A 517 13.92 -2.61 -8.67
N HIS A 518 12.91 -2.88 -7.84
CA HIS A 518 12.82 -4.11 -7.07
C HIS A 518 11.59 -4.94 -7.47
N ALA A 519 11.62 -6.24 -7.18
CA ALA A 519 10.47 -7.13 -7.40
C ALA A 519 9.22 -6.64 -6.63
N SER A 520 9.42 -6.04 -5.45
CA SER A 520 8.37 -5.39 -4.67
C SER A 520 7.70 -4.19 -5.36
N ASP A 521 8.37 -3.57 -6.34
CA ASP A 521 7.84 -2.42 -7.08
C ASP A 521 7.07 -2.85 -8.34
N CYS A 522 7.23 -4.11 -8.76
CA CYS A 522 6.65 -4.67 -9.97
C CYS A 522 5.17 -5.04 -9.76
N LEU A 523 4.45 -5.18 -10.87
CA LEU A 523 3.06 -5.67 -10.87
C LEU A 523 2.95 -6.91 -11.76
N ALA A 524 2.22 -7.92 -11.30
CA ALA A 524 1.88 -9.08 -12.10
C ALA A 524 0.77 -8.70 -13.10
N VAL A 525 1.02 -8.92 -14.39
CA VAL A 525 0.02 -8.75 -15.43
C VAL A 525 -0.87 -9.99 -15.44
N LEU A 526 -2.01 -9.88 -14.75
CA LEU A 526 -2.95 -10.98 -14.52
C LEU A 526 -4.27 -10.73 -15.25
N PRO A 527 -5.01 -11.78 -15.63
CA PRO A 527 -6.37 -11.64 -16.14
C PRO A 527 -7.27 -10.96 -15.10
N ASP A 528 -8.09 -10.00 -15.55
CA ASP A 528 -9.15 -9.43 -14.73
C ASP A 528 -10.12 -10.53 -14.28
N ILE A 529 -10.44 -10.57 -13.00
CA ILE A 529 -11.43 -11.52 -12.47
C ILE A 529 -12.82 -10.96 -12.69
N ASP A 530 -13.67 -11.71 -13.40
CA ASP A 530 -15.11 -11.53 -13.32
C ASP A 530 -15.60 -12.03 -11.95
N GLY A 531 -15.82 -11.08 -11.05
CA GLY A 531 -16.33 -11.32 -9.72
C GLY A 531 -17.65 -12.09 -9.68
N SER A 532 -18.55 -11.76 -10.60
CA SER A 532 -19.86 -12.40 -10.67
C SER A 532 -19.73 -13.88 -11.07
N GLN A 533 -18.81 -14.20 -11.97
CA GLN A 533 -18.54 -15.58 -12.35
C GLN A 533 -17.96 -16.39 -11.20
N VAL A 534 -16.92 -15.87 -10.53
CA VAL A 534 -16.29 -16.55 -9.38
C VAL A 534 -17.28 -16.72 -8.24
N GLN A 535 -18.11 -15.71 -7.95
CA GLN A 535 -19.12 -15.78 -6.91
C GLN A 535 -20.21 -16.83 -7.20
N ARG A 536 -20.68 -16.95 -8.45
CA ARG A 536 -21.61 -18.02 -8.85
C ARG A 536 -21.01 -19.40 -8.64
N ALA A 537 -19.74 -19.59 -9.02
CA ALA A 537 -19.03 -20.85 -8.81
C ALA A 537 -18.86 -21.16 -7.32
N PHE A 538 -18.49 -20.16 -6.52
CA PHE A 538 -18.39 -20.23 -5.07
C PHE A 538 -19.71 -20.67 -4.43
N GLN A 539 -20.82 -19.98 -4.72
CA GLN A 539 -22.14 -20.33 -4.17
C GLN A 539 -22.59 -21.74 -4.54
N ARG A 540 -22.31 -22.20 -5.77
CA ARG A 540 -22.64 -23.54 -6.24
C ARG A 540 -21.90 -24.63 -5.46
N LEU A 541 -20.64 -24.40 -5.10
CA LEU A 541 -19.79 -25.38 -4.42
C LEU A 541 -19.87 -25.29 -2.89
N SER A 542 -20.23 -24.13 -2.34
CA SER A 542 -20.44 -23.94 -0.91
C SER A 542 -21.77 -24.53 -0.41
N ARG A 543 -22.79 -24.68 -1.27
CA ARG A 543 -24.10 -25.27 -0.91
C ARG A 543 -24.16 -26.80 -0.95
N ARG A 544 -23.10 -27.48 -1.41
CA ARG A 544 -23.06 -28.95 -1.59
C ARG A 544 -22.52 -29.70 -0.37
N HIS A 545 -22.30 -28.99 0.73
CA HIS A 545 -21.99 -29.47 2.08
C HIS A 545 -22.90 -28.75 3.05
#